data_AF-A0A6H1RDI3-F1
#
_entry.id   AF-A0A6H1RDI3-F1
#
_cell.length_a   1.000
_cell.length_b   1.000
_cell.length_c   1.000
_cell.angle_alpha   90.00
_cell.angle_beta   90.00
_cell.angle_gamma   90.00
#
_symmetry.space_group_name_H-M   'P 1'
#
loop_
_entity.id
_entity.type
_entity.pdbx_description
1 polymer ?
#
loop_
_entity_poly.entity_id
_entity_poly.type
_entity_poly.pdbx_seq_one_letter_code
_entity_poly.pdbx_strand_id
1 'polypeptide(L)'
;MLHLTADAAQVEQRYGLDARRSLLFSAIRLDSHPLVAPLIAQRGDECFLLVRQQEQGNALSAGVPADQIRFYAPWVTIDPRIIADSPAAESLTSLVADLAADGRVHLAADVVLAHHRVLSDAGTLEVTADDQDPVPVVAYEIDTASVLARFADWRAEGVQVARRLIEGVEHLDGLADELSAAEDTRFPALTALAHERALDAVLLAATPNYTEVTGHAQPPGAVAVWLPAAERLVVLAPSGTPGLPGAPIGEYPSVGAAVAEVSPGTRTGVEEEFVGIGLARELERAGAELVGISTDLGHWRDVRDHEDLAFQVIAARASVSAIEAALAWAERGIDDGREFTELDIHAVYLDKITEFRTTHDIPFAIEPYFTNLHSSNRMLFPGPPVDFPINQDTTCIQLDAGVRVVADGVTVATSDMARSLPRTEGGKEAYAFFFDVVREGIIGQLRPGVVCEDVHEGTLRYLAPHLDRMREIGMLGTEIDFDTEYRKRNVGHLMGKQESFANELRPGYKHVLQVGSYGAAEIPWRYDNVAIGTEDLWYVGRDRTYVVSKR
;
A
#
# COMPACT_ATOMS: atom_id res chain seq x y z
N MET A 1 -2.06 -33.84 4.07
CA MET A 1 -2.91 -32.68 3.76
C MET A 1 -2.42 -31.49 4.53
N LEU A 2 -2.13 -30.41 3.80
CA LEU A 2 -1.72 -29.12 4.34
C LEU A 2 -2.97 -28.25 4.52
N HIS A 3 -3.13 -27.61 5.68
CA HIS A 3 -4.19 -26.65 5.93
C HIS A 3 -3.62 -25.23 5.90
N LEU A 4 -4.25 -24.31 5.16
CA LEU A 4 -3.88 -22.90 5.10
C LEU A 4 -5.01 -22.03 5.65
N THR A 5 -4.68 -21.04 6.47
CA THR A 5 -5.60 -20.00 6.97
C THR A 5 -4.92 -18.64 6.92
N ALA A 6 -5.70 -17.60 6.62
CA ALA A 6 -5.27 -16.21 6.60
C ALA A 6 -5.76 -15.42 7.83
N ASP A 7 -6.23 -16.11 8.88
CA ASP A 7 -6.87 -15.51 10.04
C ASP A 7 -5.86 -14.68 10.84
N ALA A 8 -5.97 -13.36 10.69
CA ALA A 8 -5.11 -12.41 11.36
C ALA A 8 -5.15 -12.55 12.90
N ALA A 9 -6.31 -12.93 13.47
CA ALA A 9 -6.42 -13.15 14.91
C ALA A 9 -5.64 -14.39 15.35
N GLN A 10 -5.59 -15.44 14.53
CA GLN A 10 -4.73 -16.61 14.79
C GLN A 10 -3.25 -16.27 14.64
N VAL A 11 -2.88 -15.42 13.68
CA VAL A 11 -1.49 -14.95 13.53
C VAL A 11 -1.07 -14.18 14.78
N GLU A 12 -1.87 -13.20 15.21
CA GLU A 12 -1.60 -12.40 16.41
C GLU A 12 -1.55 -13.27 17.67
N GLN A 13 -2.54 -14.15 17.87
CA GLN A 13 -2.62 -15.00 19.06
C GLN A 13 -1.42 -15.97 19.18
N ARG A 14 -0.96 -16.53 18.05
CA ARG A 14 0.11 -17.54 18.05
C ARG A 14 1.51 -16.94 18.04
N TYR A 15 1.67 -15.81 17.35
CA TYR A 15 2.99 -15.25 17.05
C TYR A 15 3.23 -13.86 17.64
N GLY A 16 2.22 -13.21 18.23
CA GLY A 16 2.32 -11.82 18.69
C GLY A 16 2.48 -10.81 17.56
N LEU A 17 2.22 -11.22 16.31
CA LEU A 17 2.38 -10.40 15.12
C LEU A 17 1.02 -9.83 14.69
N ASP A 18 0.83 -8.52 14.87
CA ASP A 18 -0.26 -7.79 14.22
C ASP A 18 0.09 -7.62 12.75
N ALA A 19 -0.36 -8.55 11.92
CA ALA A 19 0.00 -8.59 10.50
C ALA A 19 -0.43 -7.33 9.74
N ARG A 20 -1.46 -6.60 10.21
CA ARG A 20 -1.96 -5.40 9.54
C ARG A 20 -1.14 -4.15 9.91
N ARG A 21 -0.67 -4.06 11.14
CA ARG A 21 0.11 -2.90 11.62
C ARG A 21 1.61 -3.07 11.47
N SER A 22 2.11 -4.29 11.58
CA SER A 22 3.54 -4.57 11.68
C SER A 22 4.19 -4.93 10.34
N LEU A 23 3.43 -5.32 9.32
CA LEU A 23 3.97 -5.68 8.01
C LEU A 23 3.81 -4.53 7.03
N LEU A 24 4.85 -4.30 6.22
CA LEU A 24 4.88 -3.21 5.26
C LEU A 24 3.78 -3.37 4.23
N PHE A 25 3.75 -4.49 3.50
CA PHE A 25 2.80 -4.72 2.42
C PHE A 25 1.36 -4.77 2.90
N SER A 26 1.08 -5.36 4.07
CA SER A 26 -0.26 -5.35 4.62
C SER A 26 -0.75 -3.94 4.99
N ALA A 27 0.16 -3.07 5.43
CA ALA A 27 -0.18 -1.69 5.79
C ALA A 27 -0.42 -0.82 4.55
N ILE A 28 0.43 -0.93 3.52
CA ILE A 28 0.34 -0.12 2.29
C ILE A 28 -0.72 -0.64 1.31
N ARG A 29 -0.94 -1.96 1.21
CA ARG A 29 -1.95 -2.55 0.32
C ARG A 29 -3.34 -2.58 0.95
N LEU A 30 -3.95 -1.44 1.25
CA LEU A 30 -5.21 -1.41 2.00
C LEU A 30 -6.34 -2.21 1.33
N ASP A 31 -6.41 -2.18 0.00
CA ASP A 31 -7.41 -2.89 -0.80
C ASP A 31 -7.08 -4.35 -1.11
N SER A 32 -5.88 -4.82 -0.76
CA SER A 32 -5.43 -6.19 -1.06
C SER A 32 -4.63 -6.81 0.09
N HIS A 33 -4.71 -6.25 1.30
CA HIS A 33 -3.88 -6.70 2.43
C HIS A 33 -4.02 -8.20 2.75
N PRO A 34 -5.20 -8.86 2.60
CA PRO A 34 -5.29 -10.30 2.85
C PRO A 34 -4.52 -11.15 1.84
N LEU A 35 -4.24 -10.64 0.62
CA LEU A 35 -3.35 -11.30 -0.36
C LEU A 35 -1.91 -11.40 0.15
N VAL A 36 -1.43 -10.34 0.80
CA VAL A 36 -0.02 -10.20 1.22
C VAL A 36 0.20 -10.51 2.69
N ALA A 37 -0.89 -10.73 3.44
CA ALA A 37 -0.85 -11.17 4.82
C ALA A 37 -0.18 -12.57 4.96
N PRO A 38 0.46 -12.86 6.10
CA PRO A 38 1.01 -14.18 6.37
C PRO A 38 -0.08 -15.23 6.38
N LEU A 39 0.24 -16.42 5.88
CA LEU A 39 -0.61 -17.59 6.00
C LEU A 39 -0.05 -18.52 7.07
N ILE A 40 -0.92 -19.10 7.88
CA ILE A 40 -0.53 -20.20 8.75
C ILE A 40 -0.72 -21.50 7.98
N ALA A 41 0.35 -22.27 7.87
CA ALA A 41 0.39 -23.56 7.23
C ALA A 41 0.54 -24.67 8.27
N GLN A 42 -0.47 -25.53 8.39
CA GLN A 42 -0.49 -26.62 9.37
C GLN A 42 -0.50 -27.99 8.71
N ARG A 43 0.37 -28.89 9.18
CA ARG A 43 0.46 -30.30 8.76
C ARG A 43 0.72 -31.19 9.96
N GLY A 44 -0.33 -31.84 10.47
CA GLY A 44 -0.23 -32.61 11.72
C GLY A 44 0.15 -31.68 12.87
N ASP A 45 1.27 -31.99 13.54
CA ASP A 45 1.81 -31.18 14.65
C ASP A 45 2.75 -30.05 14.16
N GLU A 46 3.10 -30.02 12.87
CA GLU A 46 3.93 -28.97 12.30
C GLU A 46 3.10 -27.74 11.94
N CYS A 47 3.60 -26.56 12.28
CA CYS A 47 2.98 -25.28 12.02
C CYS A 47 4.03 -24.28 11.53
N PHE A 48 3.77 -23.64 10.39
CA PHE A 48 4.66 -22.66 9.79
C PHE A 48 3.91 -21.37 9.50
N LEU A 49 4.59 -20.24 9.68
CA LEU A 49 4.15 -18.94 9.20
C LEU A 49 4.78 -18.70 7.81
N LEU A 50 3.94 -18.63 6.78
CA LEU A 50 4.37 -18.35 5.41
C LEU A 50 4.38 -16.84 5.19
N VAL A 51 5.56 -16.28 4.91
CA VAL A 51 5.77 -14.83 4.85
C VAL A 51 6.55 -14.46 3.59
N ARG A 52 6.27 -13.32 2.96
CA ARG A 52 7.12 -12.82 1.86
C ARG A 52 8.51 -12.45 2.40
N GLN A 53 9.59 -12.75 1.68
CA GLN A 53 10.95 -12.46 2.19
C GLN A 53 11.17 -10.98 2.50
N GLN A 54 10.49 -10.08 1.78
CA GLN A 54 10.51 -8.64 2.06
C GLN A 54 10.10 -8.26 3.50
N GLU A 55 9.22 -9.06 4.10
CA GLU A 55 8.70 -8.85 5.45
C GLU A 55 9.57 -9.53 6.52
N GLN A 56 10.74 -10.07 6.15
CA GLN A 56 11.66 -10.74 7.06
C GLN A 56 12.01 -9.86 8.27
N GLY A 57 12.27 -8.57 8.04
CA GLY A 57 12.59 -7.64 9.11
C GLY A 57 11.45 -7.48 10.11
N ASN A 58 10.22 -7.38 9.61
CA ASN A 58 9.01 -7.27 10.41
C ASN A 58 8.69 -8.56 11.20
N ALA A 59 8.73 -9.72 10.55
CA ALA A 59 8.45 -11.01 11.18
C ALA A 59 9.46 -11.34 12.29
N LEU A 60 10.76 -11.10 12.05
CA LEU A 60 11.79 -11.31 13.06
C LEU A 60 11.68 -10.32 14.22
N SER A 61 11.34 -9.06 13.95
CA SER A 61 11.14 -8.03 14.98
C SER A 61 9.94 -8.33 15.89
N ALA A 62 8.92 -9.03 15.39
CA ALA A 62 7.80 -9.50 16.18
C ALA A 62 8.13 -10.72 17.08
N GLY A 63 9.35 -11.27 16.98
CA GLY A 63 9.79 -12.40 17.80
C GLY A 63 9.31 -13.77 17.30
N VAL A 64 8.88 -13.87 16.04
CA VAL A 64 8.50 -15.16 15.44
C VAL A 64 9.73 -16.09 15.40
N PRO A 65 9.65 -17.33 15.91
CA PRO A 65 10.76 -18.27 15.86
C PRO A 65 11.21 -18.57 14.41
N ALA A 66 12.49 -18.37 14.11
CA ALA A 66 13.02 -18.49 12.75
C ALA A 66 12.79 -19.87 12.11
N ASP A 67 12.78 -20.94 12.91
CA ASP A 67 12.52 -22.31 12.47
C ASP A 67 11.05 -22.54 12.07
N GLN A 68 10.13 -21.67 12.50
CA GLN A 68 8.71 -21.69 12.14
C GLN A 68 8.37 -20.76 10.96
N ILE A 69 9.29 -19.92 10.51
CA ILE A 69 9.05 -19.05 9.35
C ILE A 69 9.44 -19.78 8.07
N ARG A 70 8.63 -19.63 7.03
CA ARG A 70 9.00 -20.02 5.67
C ARG A 70 8.83 -18.84 4.74
N PHE A 71 9.91 -18.42 4.12
CA PHE A 71 9.90 -17.29 3.19
C PHE A 71 9.55 -17.73 1.77
N TYR A 72 8.81 -16.88 1.07
CA TYR A 72 8.57 -17.00 -0.38
C TYR A 72 8.70 -15.64 -1.06
N ALA A 73 8.71 -15.63 -2.40
CA ALA A 73 8.89 -14.44 -3.24
C ALA A 73 10.17 -13.68 -2.85
N PRO A 74 11.34 -14.12 -3.36
CA PRO A 74 12.63 -13.58 -2.95
C PRO A 74 12.67 -12.06 -3.12
N TRP A 75 13.24 -11.40 -2.12
CA TRP A 75 13.35 -9.95 -2.12
C TRP A 75 14.46 -9.52 -3.07
N VAL A 76 14.18 -8.48 -3.85
CA VAL A 76 15.13 -7.93 -4.81
C VAL A 76 16.23 -7.18 -4.05
N THR A 77 17.48 -7.63 -4.12
CA THR A 77 18.58 -7.00 -3.42
C THR A 77 19.79 -6.83 -4.33
N ILE A 78 20.49 -5.70 -4.17
CA ILE A 78 21.81 -5.45 -4.76
C ILE A 78 22.93 -5.88 -3.82
N ASP A 79 22.60 -6.46 -2.67
CA ASP A 79 23.52 -7.07 -1.72
C ASP A 79 23.09 -8.52 -1.43
N PRO A 80 23.72 -9.53 -2.04
CA PRO A 80 23.35 -10.93 -1.85
C PRO A 80 23.67 -11.44 -0.44
N ARG A 81 24.51 -10.75 0.33
CA ARG A 81 24.93 -11.18 1.67
C ARG A 81 23.76 -11.15 2.66
N ILE A 82 22.82 -10.23 2.49
CA ILE A 82 21.71 -10.03 3.43
C ILE A 82 20.64 -11.13 3.35
N ILE A 83 20.60 -11.87 2.23
CA ILE A 83 19.64 -12.97 2.01
C ILE A 83 20.29 -14.36 2.12
N ALA A 84 21.61 -14.44 2.29
CA ALA A 84 22.37 -15.68 2.20
C ALA A 84 21.88 -16.75 3.22
N ASP A 85 21.49 -16.30 4.42
CA ASP A 85 21.09 -17.18 5.52
C ASP A 85 19.57 -17.31 5.67
N SER A 86 18.78 -16.80 4.71
CA SER A 86 17.31 -16.79 4.78
C SER A 86 16.69 -17.17 3.44
N PRO A 87 16.82 -18.44 3.00
CA PRO A 87 16.33 -18.86 1.69
C PRO A 87 14.82 -18.68 1.58
N ALA A 88 14.39 -18.19 0.42
CA ALA A 88 12.98 -18.03 0.08
C ALA A 88 12.63 -18.87 -1.15
N ALA A 89 11.46 -19.50 -1.12
CA ALA A 89 10.88 -20.15 -2.30
C ALA A 89 10.53 -19.09 -3.36
N GLU A 90 10.58 -19.45 -4.65
CA GLU A 90 10.30 -18.53 -5.75
C GLU A 90 8.91 -17.89 -5.67
N SER A 91 7.92 -18.67 -5.24
CA SER A 91 6.52 -18.25 -5.14
C SER A 91 5.80 -18.95 -3.99
N LEU A 92 4.63 -18.41 -3.60
CA LEU A 92 3.75 -19.07 -2.62
C LEU A 92 3.37 -20.48 -3.10
N THR A 93 3.03 -20.65 -4.37
CA THR A 93 2.71 -21.95 -4.98
C THR A 93 3.83 -22.95 -4.81
N SER A 94 5.08 -22.54 -5.07
CA SER A 94 6.26 -23.41 -4.91
C SER A 94 6.43 -23.82 -3.45
N LEU A 95 6.32 -22.86 -2.52
CA LEU A 95 6.42 -23.14 -1.09
C LEU A 95 5.33 -24.09 -0.61
N VAL A 96 4.08 -23.87 -1.03
CA VAL A 96 2.95 -24.72 -0.68
C VAL A 96 3.12 -26.13 -1.24
N ALA A 97 3.63 -26.27 -2.48
CA ALA A 97 3.93 -27.56 -3.07
C ALA A 97 5.02 -28.33 -2.31
N ASP A 98 6.07 -27.65 -1.87
CA ASP A 98 7.13 -28.26 -1.05
C ASP A 98 6.61 -28.73 0.32
N LEU A 99 5.70 -27.97 0.93
CA LEU A 99 5.11 -28.30 2.23
C LEU A 99 4.02 -29.40 2.13
N ALA A 100 3.28 -29.44 1.03
CA ALA A 100 2.20 -30.39 0.77
C ALA A 100 2.74 -31.71 0.20
N ALA A 101 3.44 -32.50 1.03
CA ALA A 101 4.10 -33.75 0.63
C ALA A 101 3.18 -34.80 -0.06
N ASP A 102 1.88 -34.76 0.21
CA ASP A 102 0.87 -35.63 -0.41
C ASP A 102 0.06 -34.95 -1.54
N GLY A 103 0.47 -33.75 -1.97
CA GLY A 103 -0.16 -32.97 -3.03
C GLY A 103 -1.53 -32.39 -2.67
N ARG A 104 -2.00 -32.52 -1.42
CA ARG A 104 -3.35 -32.10 -0.99
C ARG A 104 -3.30 -30.89 -0.10
N VAL A 105 -4.05 -29.85 -0.48
CA VAL A 105 -4.15 -28.58 0.22
C VAL A 105 -5.62 -28.26 0.52
N HIS A 106 -5.86 -27.80 1.73
CA HIS A 106 -7.16 -27.35 2.18
C HIS A 106 -7.07 -25.89 2.65
N LEU A 107 -7.92 -25.03 2.11
CA LEU A 107 -7.95 -23.60 2.41
C LEU A 107 -9.15 -23.30 3.32
N ALA A 108 -8.90 -22.62 4.43
CA ALA A 108 -9.97 -22.04 5.22
C ALA A 108 -10.69 -20.93 4.44
N ALA A 109 -11.92 -20.61 4.86
CA ALA A 109 -12.82 -19.67 4.18
C ALA A 109 -12.27 -18.23 4.06
N ASP A 110 -11.29 -17.89 4.90
CA ASP A 110 -10.62 -16.59 5.00
C ASP A 110 -9.47 -16.41 3.98
N VAL A 111 -8.99 -17.48 3.36
CA VAL A 111 -7.95 -17.40 2.32
C VAL A 111 -8.54 -16.74 1.08
N VAL A 112 -7.86 -15.73 0.54
CA VAL A 112 -8.38 -14.96 -0.61
C VAL A 112 -8.57 -15.80 -1.87
N LEU A 113 -9.57 -15.40 -2.67
CA LEU A 113 -9.91 -16.04 -3.94
C LEU A 113 -8.71 -16.12 -4.91
N ALA A 114 -7.85 -15.10 -4.93
CA ALA A 114 -6.64 -15.08 -5.74
C ALA A 114 -5.69 -16.25 -5.40
N HIS A 115 -5.44 -16.52 -4.12
CA HIS A 115 -4.59 -17.65 -3.69
C HIS A 115 -5.24 -18.99 -4.06
N HIS A 116 -6.55 -19.14 -3.86
CA HIS A 116 -7.26 -20.34 -4.28
C HIS A 116 -7.11 -20.61 -5.78
N ARG A 117 -7.28 -19.59 -6.64
CA ARG A 117 -7.12 -19.71 -8.09
C ARG A 117 -5.69 -20.11 -8.47
N VAL A 118 -4.69 -19.38 -7.98
CA VAL A 118 -3.28 -19.64 -8.28
C VAL A 118 -2.83 -21.03 -7.85
N LEU A 119 -3.26 -21.50 -6.67
CA LEU A 119 -2.93 -22.84 -6.18
C LEU A 119 -3.65 -23.94 -6.97
N SER A 120 -4.90 -23.72 -7.37
CA SER A 120 -5.69 -24.68 -8.16
C SER A 120 -5.16 -24.80 -9.59
N ASP A 121 -4.80 -23.67 -10.21
CA ASP A 121 -4.34 -23.60 -11.60
C ASP A 121 -2.91 -24.14 -11.78
N ALA A 122 -2.15 -24.29 -10.69
CA ALA A 122 -0.80 -24.87 -10.72
C ALA A 122 -0.78 -26.32 -11.25
N GLY A 123 -1.89 -27.05 -11.16
CA GLY A 123 -2.03 -28.42 -11.66
C GLY A 123 -1.22 -29.49 -10.92
N THR A 124 -0.43 -29.10 -9.92
CA THR A 124 0.38 -29.98 -9.07
C THR A 124 -0.27 -30.27 -7.72
N LEU A 125 -1.38 -29.60 -7.39
CA LEU A 125 -2.06 -29.65 -6.10
C LEU A 125 -3.54 -30.01 -6.28
N GLU A 126 -4.04 -30.87 -5.39
CA GLU A 126 -5.47 -31.05 -5.16
C GLU A 126 -5.91 -30.05 -4.09
N VAL A 127 -6.59 -28.97 -4.51
CA VAL A 127 -7.00 -27.86 -3.65
C VAL A 127 -8.49 -27.98 -3.32
N THR A 128 -8.81 -27.91 -2.03
CA THR A 128 -10.18 -27.80 -1.51
C THR A 128 -10.31 -26.56 -0.63
N ALA A 129 -11.53 -26.07 -0.42
CA ALA A 129 -11.77 -24.90 0.41
C ALA A 129 -13.04 -25.04 1.25
N ASP A 130 -13.01 -24.44 2.44
CA ASP A 130 -14.16 -24.30 3.31
C ASP A 130 -15.20 -23.33 2.77
N ASP A 131 -16.42 -23.52 3.25
CA ASP A 131 -17.50 -22.55 3.10
C ASP A 131 -17.55 -21.63 4.30
N GLN A 132 -18.09 -20.42 4.12
CA GLN A 132 -18.49 -19.60 5.26
C GLN A 132 -19.94 -19.89 5.64
N ASP A 133 -20.24 -19.73 6.93
CA ASP A 133 -21.61 -19.73 7.41
C ASP A 133 -22.33 -18.46 6.90
N PRO A 134 -23.52 -18.58 6.27
CA PRO A 134 -24.28 -17.42 5.81
C PRO A 134 -24.63 -16.48 6.97
N VAL A 135 -24.31 -15.20 6.82
CA VAL A 135 -24.65 -14.15 7.80
C VAL A 135 -25.80 -13.31 7.26
N PRO A 136 -26.95 -13.21 7.96
CA PRO A 136 -28.06 -12.38 7.51
C PRO A 136 -27.69 -10.91 7.38
N VAL A 137 -28.06 -10.29 6.25
CA VAL A 137 -27.77 -8.90 5.92
C VAL A 137 -29.03 -8.08 5.67
N VAL A 138 -28.93 -6.79 5.93
CA VAL A 138 -29.92 -5.78 5.51
C VAL A 138 -29.31 -4.98 4.36
N ALA A 139 -30.08 -4.78 3.30
CA ALA A 139 -29.68 -3.95 2.16
C ALA A 139 -30.20 -2.52 2.34
N TYR A 140 -29.33 -1.54 2.08
CA TYR A 140 -29.61 -0.12 2.16
C TYR A 140 -29.29 0.55 0.83
N GLU A 141 -30.20 1.37 0.33
CA GLU A 141 -29.93 2.18 -0.86
C GLU A 141 -29.30 3.52 -0.45
N ILE A 142 -28.14 3.82 -1.06
CA ILE A 142 -27.37 5.04 -0.80
C ILE A 142 -27.60 6.01 -1.95
N ASP A 143 -27.95 7.25 -1.61
CA ASP A 143 -28.03 8.34 -2.58
C ASP A 143 -26.62 8.80 -3.00
N THR A 144 -26.28 8.55 -4.26
CA THR A 144 -24.98 8.92 -4.84
C THR A 144 -24.75 10.43 -4.83
N ALA A 145 -25.81 11.24 -4.96
CA ALA A 145 -25.70 12.70 -4.92
C ALA A 145 -25.25 13.19 -3.54
N SER A 146 -25.73 12.56 -2.48
CA SER A 146 -25.30 12.84 -1.11
C SER A 146 -23.82 12.48 -0.88
N VAL A 147 -23.33 11.38 -1.49
CA VAL A 147 -21.90 11.02 -1.44
C VAL A 147 -21.05 12.08 -2.15
N LEU A 148 -21.43 12.49 -3.37
CA LEU A 148 -20.74 13.53 -4.13
C LEU A 148 -20.67 14.86 -3.36
N ALA A 149 -21.80 15.29 -2.77
CA ALA A 149 -21.86 16.52 -1.97
C ALA A 149 -20.91 16.47 -0.77
N ARG A 150 -20.86 15.34 -0.06
CA ARG A 150 -19.99 15.14 1.10
C ARG A 150 -18.50 15.27 0.75
N PHE A 151 -18.06 14.64 -0.35
CA PHE A 151 -16.68 14.79 -0.81
C PHE A 151 -16.38 16.21 -1.30
N ALA A 152 -17.31 16.87 -1.97
CA ALA A 152 -17.14 18.27 -2.37
C ALA A 152 -16.95 19.20 -1.17
N ASP A 153 -17.72 19.01 -0.09
CA ASP A 153 -17.58 19.77 1.15
C ASP A 153 -16.20 19.57 1.79
N TRP A 154 -15.74 18.32 1.90
CA TRP A 154 -14.40 18.02 2.40
C TRP A 154 -13.32 18.66 1.53
N ARG A 155 -13.40 18.51 0.20
CA ARG A 155 -12.41 19.09 -0.73
C ARG A 155 -12.39 20.60 -0.64
N ALA A 156 -13.53 21.27 -0.49
CA ALA A 156 -13.58 22.72 -0.35
C ALA A 156 -12.75 23.19 0.86
N GLU A 157 -12.84 22.49 1.99
CA GLU A 157 -12.04 22.75 3.19
C GLU A 157 -10.57 22.34 3.00
N GLY A 158 -10.32 21.18 2.38
CA GLY A 158 -8.98 20.70 2.01
C GLY A 158 -8.22 21.70 1.14
N VAL A 159 -8.86 22.26 0.12
CA VAL A 159 -8.28 23.28 -0.79
C VAL A 159 -7.84 24.51 -0.02
N GLN A 160 -8.64 24.97 0.95
CA GLN A 160 -8.27 26.12 1.79
C GLN A 160 -7.02 25.84 2.63
N VAL A 161 -6.93 24.65 3.22
CA VAL A 161 -5.75 24.23 4.01
C VAL A 161 -4.53 24.10 3.12
N ALA A 162 -4.63 23.36 2.01
CA ALA A 162 -3.53 23.13 1.08
C ALA A 162 -2.94 24.44 0.55
N ARG A 163 -3.79 25.41 0.18
CA ARG A 163 -3.33 26.75 -0.26
C ARG A 163 -2.48 27.46 0.78
N ARG A 164 -2.85 27.41 2.06
CA ARG A 164 -2.05 28.00 3.14
C ARG A 164 -0.71 27.29 3.32
N LEU A 165 -0.68 25.97 3.16
CA LEU A 165 0.53 25.17 3.34
C LEU A 165 1.59 25.39 2.25
N ILE A 166 1.17 25.81 1.05
CA ILE A 166 2.05 26.04 -0.10
C ILE A 166 2.30 27.53 -0.38
N GLU A 167 1.64 28.43 0.34
CA GLU A 167 1.77 29.87 0.15
C GLU A 167 3.22 30.32 0.37
N GLY A 168 3.80 31.00 -0.63
CA GLY A 168 5.17 31.50 -0.58
C GLY A 168 6.26 30.43 -0.73
N VAL A 169 5.90 29.20 -1.09
CA VAL A 169 6.86 28.12 -1.38
C VAL A 169 7.21 28.12 -2.87
N GLU A 170 8.34 28.72 -3.22
CA GLU A 170 8.78 28.98 -4.62
C GLU A 170 8.64 27.78 -5.58
N HIS A 171 9.07 26.59 -5.15
CA HIS A 171 9.01 25.40 -6.02
C HIS A 171 7.59 24.84 -6.20
N LEU A 172 6.60 25.35 -5.46
CA LEU A 172 5.17 25.01 -5.56
C LEU A 172 4.33 26.14 -6.17
N ASP A 173 4.94 27.25 -6.59
CA ASP A 173 4.23 28.35 -7.27
C ASP A 173 3.41 27.81 -8.46
N GLY A 174 2.13 28.16 -8.54
CA GLY A 174 1.20 27.64 -9.57
C GLY A 174 0.39 26.41 -9.16
N LEU A 175 0.84 25.62 -8.18
CA LEU A 175 0.10 24.42 -7.73
C LEU A 175 -1.30 24.76 -7.19
N ALA A 176 -1.49 25.96 -6.64
CA ALA A 176 -2.77 26.43 -6.12
C ALA A 176 -3.89 26.50 -7.19
N ASP A 177 -3.52 26.62 -8.48
CA ASP A 177 -4.44 26.66 -9.62
C ASP A 177 -4.92 25.26 -10.05
N GLU A 178 -4.24 24.21 -9.59
CA GLU A 178 -4.58 22.80 -9.82
C GLU A 178 -5.53 22.26 -8.74
N LEU A 179 -5.65 22.95 -7.61
CA LEU A 179 -6.52 22.54 -6.50
C LEU A 179 -8.00 22.79 -6.82
N SER A 180 -8.78 21.71 -6.90
CA SER A 180 -10.22 21.74 -7.19
C SER A 180 -11.05 21.04 -6.09
N ALA A 181 -12.30 21.48 -5.93
CA ALA A 181 -13.31 20.81 -5.11
C ALA A 181 -14.53 20.34 -5.93
N ALA A 182 -14.57 20.67 -7.23
CA ALA A 182 -15.76 20.50 -8.06
C ALA A 182 -15.71 19.24 -8.93
N GLU A 183 -14.53 18.67 -9.13
CA GLU A 183 -14.33 17.48 -9.97
C GLU A 183 -14.58 16.23 -9.13
N ASP A 184 -15.45 15.36 -9.65
CA ASP A 184 -15.76 14.07 -9.03
C ASP A 184 -16.31 13.11 -10.09
N THR A 185 -15.48 12.18 -10.53
CA THR A 185 -15.82 11.25 -11.62
C THR A 185 -16.13 9.84 -11.12
N ARG A 186 -16.30 9.63 -9.81
CA ARG A 186 -16.33 8.29 -9.19
C ARG A 186 -17.32 7.33 -9.81
N PHE A 187 -18.59 7.73 -9.86
CA PHE A 187 -19.66 6.86 -10.36
C PHE A 187 -19.63 6.73 -11.88
N PRO A 188 -19.44 7.81 -12.68
CA PRO A 188 -19.25 7.67 -14.12
C PRO A 188 -18.09 6.75 -14.50
N ALA A 189 -16.94 6.86 -13.83
CA ALA A 189 -15.77 6.04 -14.10
C ALA A 189 -15.99 4.58 -13.65
N LEU A 190 -16.68 4.35 -12.52
CA LEU A 190 -17.04 3.00 -12.07
C LEU A 190 -18.04 2.32 -13.01
N THR A 191 -19.01 3.07 -13.54
CA THR A 191 -19.93 2.60 -14.58
C THR A 191 -19.19 2.25 -15.88
N ALA A 192 -18.23 3.09 -16.31
CA ALA A 192 -17.41 2.81 -17.48
C ALA A 192 -16.61 1.51 -17.31
N LEU A 193 -15.93 1.33 -16.17
CA LEU A 193 -15.23 0.10 -15.82
C LEU A 193 -16.17 -1.11 -15.89
N ALA A 194 -17.35 -1.01 -15.27
CA ALA A 194 -18.32 -2.11 -15.27
C ALA A 194 -18.81 -2.46 -16.68
N HIS A 195 -19.04 -1.47 -17.54
CA HIS A 195 -19.41 -1.68 -18.93
C HIS A 195 -18.28 -2.32 -19.75
N GLU A 196 -17.04 -1.86 -19.60
CA GLU A 196 -15.87 -2.41 -20.29
C GLU A 196 -15.64 -3.89 -19.96
N ARG A 197 -15.93 -4.28 -18.71
CA ARG A 197 -15.80 -5.64 -18.20
C ARG A 197 -17.08 -6.48 -18.34
N ALA A 198 -18.14 -5.89 -18.91
CA ALA A 198 -19.47 -6.48 -19.06
C ALA A 198 -20.01 -7.07 -17.75
N LEU A 199 -20.08 -6.24 -16.72
CA LEU A 199 -20.52 -6.61 -15.37
C LEU A 199 -21.95 -6.11 -15.11
N ASP A 200 -22.74 -6.97 -14.47
CA ASP A 200 -24.10 -6.67 -14.01
C ASP A 200 -24.08 -6.02 -12.61
N ALA A 201 -23.06 -6.34 -11.82
CA ALA A 201 -22.81 -5.79 -10.50
C ALA A 201 -21.30 -5.71 -10.20
N VAL A 202 -20.92 -4.76 -9.34
CA VAL A 202 -19.56 -4.64 -8.81
C VAL A 202 -19.64 -4.65 -7.29
N LEU A 203 -19.08 -5.69 -6.66
CA LEU A 203 -19.04 -5.85 -5.21
C LEU A 203 -17.72 -5.29 -4.66
N LEU A 204 -17.83 -4.32 -3.76
CA LEU A 204 -16.76 -3.56 -3.15
C LEU A 204 -16.74 -3.87 -1.64
N ALA A 205 -15.87 -4.80 -1.26
CA ALA A 205 -15.62 -5.26 0.09
C ALA A 205 -14.36 -4.63 0.71
N ALA A 206 -13.37 -4.23 -0.09
CA ALA A 206 -12.16 -3.64 0.46
C ALA A 206 -12.41 -2.21 0.96
N THR A 207 -11.80 -1.85 2.08
CA THR A 207 -12.09 -0.59 2.78
C THR A 207 -11.88 0.67 1.93
N PRO A 208 -10.79 0.82 1.16
CA PRO A 208 -10.62 1.99 0.29
C PRO A 208 -11.77 2.14 -0.71
N ASN A 209 -12.18 1.04 -1.33
CA ASN A 209 -13.23 1.05 -2.35
C ASN A 209 -14.63 1.25 -1.74
N TYR A 210 -14.93 0.60 -0.62
CA TYR A 210 -16.18 0.81 0.12
C TYR A 210 -16.32 2.28 0.55
N THR A 211 -15.28 2.83 1.18
CA THR A 211 -15.33 4.19 1.71
C THR A 211 -15.37 5.23 0.59
N GLU A 212 -14.73 4.97 -0.55
CA GLU A 212 -14.77 5.80 -1.75
C GLU A 212 -16.20 5.91 -2.32
N VAL A 213 -16.91 4.79 -2.47
CA VAL A 213 -18.25 4.82 -3.07
C VAL A 213 -19.35 5.24 -2.09
N THR A 214 -19.15 5.03 -0.80
CA THR A 214 -20.17 5.36 0.22
C THR A 214 -19.96 6.71 0.90
N GLY A 215 -18.72 7.22 0.98
CA GLY A 215 -18.40 8.40 1.79
C GLY A 215 -18.50 8.16 3.30
N HIS A 216 -18.51 6.90 3.74
CA HIS A 216 -18.64 6.50 5.14
C HIS A 216 -17.62 5.44 5.54
N ALA A 217 -17.20 5.46 6.81
CA ALA A 217 -16.40 4.39 7.40
C ALA A 217 -17.12 3.03 7.23
N GLN A 218 -16.36 1.99 6.89
CA GLN A 218 -16.91 0.65 6.65
C GLN A 218 -17.19 -0.09 7.98
N PRO A 219 -18.44 -0.48 8.25
CA PRO A 219 -18.73 -1.37 9.37
C PRO A 219 -18.17 -2.78 9.13
N PRO A 220 -17.76 -3.52 10.18
CA PRO A 220 -17.27 -4.89 10.04
C PRO A 220 -18.26 -5.78 9.27
N GLY A 221 -17.77 -6.45 8.22
CA GLY A 221 -18.56 -7.36 7.39
C GLY A 221 -19.53 -6.68 6.40
N ALA A 222 -19.59 -5.35 6.34
CA ALA A 222 -20.39 -4.65 5.34
C ALA A 222 -19.68 -4.63 3.97
N VAL A 223 -20.44 -4.72 2.90
CA VAL A 223 -19.97 -4.57 1.51
C VAL A 223 -20.86 -3.59 0.76
N ALA A 224 -20.32 -2.94 -0.27
CA ALA A 224 -21.09 -2.11 -1.19
C ALA A 224 -21.26 -2.84 -2.53
N VAL A 225 -22.37 -2.59 -3.21
CA VAL A 225 -22.70 -3.17 -4.51
C VAL A 225 -23.12 -2.03 -5.43
N TRP A 226 -22.34 -1.81 -6.48
CA TRP A 226 -22.68 -0.88 -7.55
C TRP A 226 -23.43 -1.62 -8.67
N LEU A 227 -24.59 -1.09 -9.05
CA LEU A 227 -25.45 -1.61 -10.12
C LEU A 227 -25.38 -0.65 -11.32
N PRO A 228 -24.46 -0.86 -12.28
CA PRO A 228 -24.14 0.11 -13.33
C PRO A 228 -25.34 0.45 -14.22
N ALA A 229 -26.17 -0.53 -14.57
CA ALA A 229 -27.32 -0.31 -15.45
C ALA A 229 -28.40 0.60 -14.85
N ALA A 230 -28.51 0.62 -13.52
CA ALA A 230 -29.46 1.46 -12.80
C ALA A 230 -28.80 2.69 -12.16
N GLU A 231 -27.46 2.79 -12.20
CA GLU A 231 -26.66 3.75 -11.45
C GLU A 231 -27.02 3.80 -9.96
N ARG A 232 -27.27 2.63 -9.37
CA ARG A 232 -27.69 2.48 -7.97
C ARG A 232 -26.56 1.91 -7.12
N LEU A 233 -26.40 2.49 -5.93
CA LEU A 233 -25.48 2.01 -4.91
C LEU A 233 -26.26 1.37 -3.76
N VAL A 234 -25.94 0.12 -3.45
CA VAL A 234 -26.54 -0.64 -2.35
C VAL A 234 -25.45 -1.02 -1.36
N VAL A 235 -25.67 -0.80 -0.07
CA VAL A 235 -24.83 -1.32 1.01
C VAL A 235 -25.51 -2.53 1.62
N LEU A 236 -24.78 -3.63 1.72
CA LEU A 236 -25.19 -4.85 2.41
C LEU A 236 -24.43 -4.92 3.72
N ALA A 237 -25.14 -4.92 4.84
CA ALA A 237 -24.50 -4.94 6.16
C ALA A 237 -25.10 -6.02 7.06
N PRO A 238 -24.32 -6.63 7.97
CA PRO A 238 -24.84 -7.59 8.94
C PRO A 238 -26.03 -7.03 9.72
N SER A 239 -27.01 -7.88 9.98
CA SER A 239 -28.23 -7.51 10.71
C SER A 239 -27.90 -6.91 12.08
N GLY A 240 -28.48 -5.75 12.40
CA GLY A 240 -28.23 -5.04 13.66
C GLY A 240 -27.02 -4.10 13.65
N THR A 241 -26.33 -3.94 12.52
CA THR A 241 -25.30 -2.91 12.35
C THR A 241 -25.91 -1.51 12.53
N PRO A 242 -25.48 -0.70 13.51
CA PRO A 242 -26.03 0.62 13.75
C PRO A 242 -25.46 1.68 12.78
N GLY A 243 -26.21 2.76 12.54
CA GLY A 243 -25.67 3.97 11.91
C GLY A 243 -25.34 3.86 10.42
N LEU A 244 -25.96 2.91 9.70
CA LEU A 244 -25.77 2.77 8.27
C LEU A 244 -26.42 3.93 7.49
N PRO A 245 -25.76 4.43 6.43
CA PRO A 245 -26.35 5.41 5.55
C PRO A 245 -27.48 4.76 4.71
N GLY A 246 -28.44 5.58 4.26
CA GLY A 246 -29.48 5.16 3.32
C GLY A 246 -30.76 4.58 3.92
N ALA A 247 -31.71 4.25 3.04
CA ALA A 247 -32.99 3.65 3.43
C ALA A 247 -32.91 2.12 3.30
N PRO A 248 -33.44 1.34 4.26
CA PRO A 248 -33.49 -0.12 4.13
C PRO A 248 -34.44 -0.50 2.99
N ILE A 249 -33.97 -1.35 2.09
CA ILE A 249 -34.71 -1.82 0.91
C ILE A 249 -35.01 -3.34 0.96
N GLY A 250 -34.40 -4.09 1.88
CA GLY A 250 -34.69 -5.51 2.06
C GLY A 250 -33.80 -6.18 3.11
N GLU A 251 -34.22 -7.38 3.54
CA GLU A 251 -33.45 -8.27 4.42
C GLU A 251 -33.22 -9.60 3.70
N TYR A 252 -32.01 -10.13 3.83
CA TYR A 252 -31.58 -11.31 3.10
C TYR A 252 -30.81 -12.26 4.02
N PRO A 253 -30.86 -13.58 3.77
CA PRO A 253 -30.18 -14.56 4.61
C PRO A 253 -28.65 -14.51 4.49
N SER A 254 -28.11 -13.88 3.45
CA SER A 254 -26.67 -13.82 3.18
C SER A 254 -26.33 -12.70 2.18
N VAL A 255 -25.04 -12.38 2.03
CA VAL A 255 -24.55 -11.44 1.01
C VAL A 255 -24.84 -11.98 -0.39
N GLY A 256 -24.52 -13.25 -0.64
CA GLY A 256 -24.79 -13.92 -1.91
C GLY A 256 -26.27 -13.87 -2.32
N ALA A 257 -27.18 -14.13 -1.37
CA ALA A 257 -28.62 -14.04 -1.61
C ALA A 257 -29.07 -12.61 -1.92
N ALA A 258 -28.52 -11.61 -1.22
CA ALA A 258 -28.84 -10.21 -1.50
C ALA A 258 -28.34 -9.77 -2.88
N VAL A 259 -27.08 -10.10 -3.24
CA VAL A 259 -26.50 -9.79 -4.54
C VAL A 259 -27.30 -10.41 -5.67
N ALA A 260 -27.72 -11.68 -5.53
CA ALA A 260 -28.54 -12.36 -6.53
C ALA A 260 -29.92 -11.71 -6.74
N GLU A 261 -30.52 -11.14 -5.68
CA GLU A 261 -31.80 -10.44 -5.81
C GLU A 261 -31.64 -9.03 -6.42
N VAL A 262 -30.61 -8.28 -6.02
CA VAL A 262 -30.46 -6.88 -6.45
C VAL A 262 -29.79 -6.73 -7.81
N SER A 263 -28.99 -7.71 -8.23
CA SER A 263 -28.27 -7.67 -9.50
C SER A 263 -29.20 -7.97 -10.68
N PRO A 264 -29.14 -7.22 -11.79
CA PRO A 264 -29.94 -7.50 -12.98
C PRO A 264 -29.48 -8.75 -13.75
N GLY A 265 -28.31 -9.30 -13.42
CA GLY A 265 -27.72 -10.46 -14.07
C GLY A 265 -26.71 -11.19 -13.18
N THR A 266 -25.97 -12.14 -13.75
CA THR A 266 -25.12 -13.05 -12.99
C THR A 266 -23.66 -12.62 -12.95
N ARG A 267 -23.18 -11.73 -13.82
CA ARG A 267 -21.76 -11.38 -13.91
C ARG A 267 -21.40 -10.34 -12.85
N THR A 268 -20.68 -10.77 -11.81
CA THR A 268 -20.33 -9.92 -10.67
C THR A 268 -18.83 -9.70 -10.60
N GLY A 269 -18.40 -8.45 -10.68
CA GLY A 269 -17.04 -8.06 -10.37
C GLY A 269 -16.76 -8.15 -8.88
N VAL A 270 -15.65 -8.78 -8.49
CA VAL A 270 -15.21 -8.91 -7.10
C VAL A 270 -13.73 -8.56 -6.97
N GLU A 271 -13.34 -8.05 -5.80
CA GLU A 271 -11.94 -7.82 -5.43
C GLU A 271 -11.30 -9.16 -5.01
N GLU A 272 -10.84 -9.95 -5.96
CA GLU A 272 -10.32 -11.30 -5.75
C GLU A 272 -9.07 -11.36 -4.85
N GLU A 273 -8.36 -10.25 -4.71
CA GLU A 273 -7.20 -10.10 -3.81
C GLU A 273 -7.60 -9.73 -2.36
N PHE A 274 -8.88 -9.47 -2.12
CA PHE A 274 -9.42 -9.10 -0.80
C PHE A 274 -10.49 -10.08 -0.30
N VAL A 275 -11.37 -10.51 -1.20
CA VAL A 275 -12.49 -11.40 -0.89
C VAL A 275 -11.98 -12.81 -0.58
N GLY A 276 -12.31 -13.29 0.62
CA GLY A 276 -12.07 -14.68 1.04
C GLY A 276 -12.85 -15.69 0.19
N ILE A 277 -12.30 -16.89 0.04
CA ILE A 277 -12.88 -17.97 -0.75
C ILE A 277 -14.27 -18.41 -0.24
N GLY A 278 -14.55 -18.24 1.06
CA GLY A 278 -15.86 -18.51 1.63
C GLY A 278 -16.97 -17.63 1.03
N LEU A 279 -16.75 -16.31 0.95
CA LEU A 279 -17.70 -15.37 0.34
C LEU A 279 -17.80 -15.57 -1.17
N ALA A 280 -16.68 -15.85 -1.85
CA ALA A 280 -16.70 -16.17 -3.27
C ALA A 280 -17.60 -17.40 -3.56
N ARG A 281 -17.44 -18.48 -2.80
CA ARG A 281 -18.28 -19.69 -2.94
C ARG A 281 -19.74 -19.44 -2.57
N GLU A 282 -20.02 -18.56 -1.60
CA GLU A 282 -21.39 -18.13 -1.29
C GLU A 282 -22.05 -17.43 -2.49
N LEU A 283 -21.35 -16.51 -3.14
CA LEU A 283 -21.84 -15.81 -4.34
C LEU A 283 -22.06 -16.79 -5.51
N GLU A 284 -21.13 -17.71 -5.77
CA GLU A 284 -21.25 -18.71 -6.84
C GLU A 284 -22.46 -19.64 -6.62
N ARG A 285 -22.73 -20.05 -5.37
CA ARG A 285 -23.94 -20.83 -5.04
C ARG A 285 -25.23 -20.07 -5.25
N ALA A 286 -25.20 -18.75 -5.04
CA ALA A 286 -26.33 -17.88 -5.34
C ALA A 286 -26.49 -17.63 -6.84
N GLY A 287 -25.59 -18.15 -7.68
CA GLY A 287 -25.68 -18.11 -9.14
C GLY A 287 -24.79 -17.05 -9.80
N ALA A 288 -23.89 -16.40 -9.05
CA ALA A 288 -22.98 -15.41 -9.61
C ALA A 288 -21.83 -16.05 -10.42
N GLU A 289 -21.48 -15.43 -11.55
CA GLU A 289 -20.25 -15.64 -12.30
C GLU A 289 -19.25 -14.57 -11.86
N LEU A 290 -18.20 -14.96 -11.12
CA LEU A 290 -17.26 -14.02 -10.51
C LEU A 290 -16.13 -13.61 -11.45
N VAL A 291 -16.00 -12.30 -11.67
CA VAL A 291 -14.91 -11.69 -12.44
C VAL A 291 -13.97 -10.95 -11.49
N GLY A 292 -12.67 -11.27 -11.53
CA GLY A 292 -11.67 -10.53 -10.76
C GLY A 292 -11.44 -9.14 -11.33
N ILE A 293 -11.51 -8.12 -10.48
CA ILE A 293 -11.38 -6.70 -10.85
C ILE A 293 -10.50 -5.90 -9.87
N SER A 294 -9.72 -6.54 -8.99
CA SER A 294 -8.84 -5.84 -8.04
C SER A 294 -7.92 -4.83 -8.76
N THR A 295 -7.22 -5.24 -9.82
CA THR A 295 -6.36 -4.33 -10.60
C THR A 295 -7.15 -3.23 -11.32
N ASP A 296 -8.35 -3.54 -11.84
CA ASP A 296 -9.19 -2.57 -12.53
C ASP A 296 -9.64 -1.46 -11.56
N LEU A 297 -10.02 -1.83 -10.33
CA LEU A 297 -10.39 -0.89 -9.27
C LEU A 297 -9.19 -0.08 -8.76
N GLY A 298 -8.00 -0.70 -8.70
CA GLY A 298 -6.75 0.02 -8.45
C GLY A 298 -6.54 1.14 -9.46
N HIS A 299 -6.61 0.82 -10.75
CA HIS A 299 -6.48 1.80 -11.82
C HIS A 299 -7.57 2.88 -11.79
N TRP A 300 -8.82 2.50 -11.49
CA TRP A 300 -9.94 3.44 -11.35
C TRP A 300 -9.70 4.51 -10.28
N ARG A 301 -9.04 4.16 -9.16
CA ARG A 301 -8.65 5.15 -8.15
C ARG A 301 -7.48 6.01 -8.64
N ASP A 302 -6.43 5.37 -9.15
CA ASP A 302 -5.19 6.05 -9.56
C ASP A 302 -5.42 7.20 -10.56
N VAL A 303 -6.30 7.00 -11.54
CA VAL A 303 -6.59 8.05 -12.55
C VAL A 303 -7.43 9.20 -12.00
N ARG A 304 -8.06 9.00 -10.84
CA ARG A 304 -8.95 9.97 -10.17
C ARG A 304 -8.32 10.63 -8.97
N ASP A 305 -7.17 10.17 -8.49
CA ASP A 305 -6.56 10.65 -7.25
C ASP A 305 -6.28 12.16 -7.26
N HIS A 306 -6.11 12.78 -8.44
CA HIS A 306 -6.03 14.24 -8.59
C HIS A 306 -7.26 15.01 -8.05
N GLU A 307 -8.43 14.39 -8.03
CA GLU A 307 -9.64 14.98 -7.45
C GLU A 307 -9.47 15.27 -5.94
N ASP A 308 -8.57 14.54 -5.27
CA ASP A 308 -8.25 14.66 -3.85
C ASP A 308 -6.86 15.32 -3.62
N LEU A 309 -6.30 16.02 -4.63
CA LEU A 309 -4.96 16.63 -4.60
C LEU A 309 -4.71 17.51 -3.37
N ALA A 310 -5.71 18.25 -2.90
CA ALA A 310 -5.55 19.09 -1.73
C ALA A 310 -5.18 18.29 -0.47
N PHE A 311 -5.74 17.09 -0.32
CA PHE A 311 -5.41 16.19 0.79
C PHE A 311 -4.04 15.55 0.62
N GLN A 312 -3.65 15.25 -0.62
CA GLN A 312 -2.31 14.75 -0.94
C GLN A 312 -1.22 15.76 -0.59
N VAL A 313 -1.45 17.05 -0.88
CA VAL A 313 -0.56 18.14 -0.44
C VAL A 313 -0.47 18.16 1.09
N ILE A 314 -1.59 18.07 1.81
CA ILE A 314 -1.58 18.02 3.29
C ILE A 314 -0.74 16.83 3.79
N ALA A 315 -0.96 15.63 3.23
CA ALA A 315 -0.23 14.42 3.60
C ALA A 315 1.28 14.56 3.33
N ALA A 316 1.66 15.02 2.15
CA ALA A 316 3.06 15.21 1.76
C ALA A 316 3.78 16.21 2.67
N ARG A 317 3.16 17.36 2.96
CA ARG A 317 3.74 18.40 3.82
C ARG A 317 3.87 17.94 5.27
N ALA A 318 2.91 17.16 5.76
CA ALA A 318 2.96 16.57 7.09
C ALA A 318 4.09 15.53 7.19
N SER A 319 4.16 14.58 6.24
CA SER A 319 5.21 13.56 6.19
C SER A 319 6.60 14.15 6.18
N VAL A 320 6.90 15.08 5.25
CA VAL A 320 8.25 15.67 5.17
C VAL A 320 8.62 16.44 6.42
N SER A 321 7.68 17.18 7.00
CA SER A 321 7.93 17.92 8.23
C SER A 321 8.24 16.99 9.40
N ALA A 322 7.49 15.89 9.55
CA ALA A 322 7.66 14.96 10.65
C ALA A 322 8.92 14.10 10.52
N ILE A 323 9.17 13.53 9.35
CA ILE A 323 10.32 12.66 9.08
C ILE A 323 11.63 13.43 9.24
N GLU A 324 11.76 14.60 8.60
CA GLU A 324 13.00 15.37 8.67
C GLU A 324 13.25 15.93 10.07
N ALA A 325 12.19 16.32 10.79
CA ALA A 325 12.33 16.77 12.18
C ALA A 325 12.79 15.65 13.12
N ALA A 326 12.27 14.43 12.94
CA ALA A 326 12.67 13.26 13.72
C ALA A 326 14.13 12.86 13.44
N LEU A 327 14.54 12.82 12.17
CA LEU A 327 15.92 12.52 11.80
C LEU A 327 16.89 13.62 12.27
N ALA A 328 16.52 14.90 12.17
CA ALA A 328 17.35 15.99 12.70
C ALA A 328 17.47 15.93 14.23
N TRP A 329 16.43 15.46 14.93
CA TRP A 329 16.51 15.19 16.38
C TRP A 329 17.47 14.05 16.70
N ALA A 330 17.42 12.96 15.92
CA ALA A 330 18.29 11.81 16.06
C ALA A 330 19.76 12.19 15.80
N GLU A 331 20.03 12.93 14.72
CA GLU A 331 21.37 13.41 14.35
C GLU A 331 22.00 14.22 15.48
N ARG A 332 21.31 15.25 15.99
CA ARG A 332 21.77 16.04 17.14
C ARG A 332 21.99 15.17 18.37
N GLY A 333 21.12 14.20 18.60
CA GLY A 333 21.25 13.29 19.73
C GLY A 333 22.50 12.45 19.69
N ILE A 334 22.79 11.87 18.54
CA ILE A 334 24.03 11.12 18.33
C ILE A 334 25.21 12.07 18.54
N ASP A 335 25.24 13.22 17.87
CA ASP A 335 26.36 14.17 17.92
C ASP A 335 26.64 14.72 19.33
N ASP A 336 25.60 14.89 20.16
CA ASP A 336 25.71 15.26 21.57
C ASP A 336 26.16 14.10 22.48
N GLY A 337 26.33 12.90 21.94
CA GLY A 337 26.72 11.68 22.66
C GLY A 337 25.59 11.06 23.49
N ARG A 338 24.32 11.33 23.15
CA ARG A 338 23.16 10.70 23.79
C ARG A 338 22.96 9.29 23.25
N GLU A 339 22.57 8.38 24.14
CA GLU A 339 22.03 7.07 23.79
C GLU A 339 20.51 7.11 23.88
N PHE A 340 19.85 6.57 22.87
CA PHE A 340 18.39 6.45 22.76
C PHE A 340 18.09 5.25 21.85
N THR A 341 16.83 5.04 21.48
CA THR A 341 16.38 3.86 20.73
C THR A 341 15.64 4.25 19.45
N GLU A 342 15.41 3.28 18.56
CA GLU A 342 14.51 3.47 17.41
C GLU A 342 13.10 3.90 17.85
N LEU A 343 12.61 3.39 18.99
CA LEU A 343 11.31 3.78 19.57
C LEU A 343 11.27 5.25 19.97
N ASP A 344 12.39 5.83 20.44
CA ASP A 344 12.46 7.24 20.79
C ASP A 344 12.36 8.13 19.53
N ILE A 345 13.02 7.73 18.43
CA ILE A 345 12.90 8.44 17.15
C ILE A 345 11.46 8.37 16.65
N HIS A 346 10.84 7.20 16.74
CA HIS A 346 9.44 7.00 16.35
C HIS A 346 8.49 7.87 17.17
N ALA A 347 8.69 7.99 18.49
CA ALA A 347 7.89 8.88 19.33
C ALA A 347 7.98 10.33 18.87
N VAL A 348 9.18 10.82 18.55
CA VAL A 348 9.37 12.17 18.00
C VAL A 348 8.67 12.35 16.65
N TYR A 349 8.71 11.34 15.77
CA TYR A 349 7.97 11.36 14.51
C TYR A 349 6.46 11.54 14.72
N LEU A 350 5.86 10.75 15.63
CA LEU A 350 4.44 10.85 15.96
C LEU A 350 4.06 12.21 16.57
N ASP A 351 4.90 12.73 17.47
CA ASP A 351 4.71 14.05 18.06
C ASP A 351 4.73 15.14 16.99
N LYS A 352 5.61 15.03 16.00
CA LYS A 352 5.71 16.01 14.90
C LYS A 352 4.55 15.98 13.92
N ILE A 353 3.90 14.82 13.71
CA ILE A 353 2.61 14.78 12.99
C ILE A 353 1.55 15.59 13.75
N THR A 354 1.46 15.38 15.07
CA THR A 354 0.49 16.08 15.93
C THR A 354 0.75 17.58 15.98
N GLU A 355 2.02 17.98 16.11
CA GLU A 355 2.46 19.38 16.08
C GLU A 355 2.13 20.05 14.74
N PHE A 356 2.39 19.39 13.61
CA PHE A 356 2.09 19.91 12.28
C PHE A 356 0.59 20.18 12.12
N ARG A 357 -0.25 19.19 12.45
CA ARG A 357 -1.71 19.33 12.39
C ARG A 357 -2.21 20.51 13.21
N THR A 358 -1.71 20.63 14.44
CA THR A 358 -2.14 21.66 15.40
C THR A 358 -1.67 23.05 14.96
N THR A 359 -0.42 23.17 14.50
CA THR A 359 0.18 24.45 14.09
C THR A 359 -0.50 25.06 12.87
N HIS A 360 -1.03 24.23 11.97
CA HIS A 360 -1.67 24.66 10.73
C HIS A 360 -3.21 24.65 10.78
N ASP A 361 -3.79 24.45 11.96
CA ASP A 361 -5.23 24.37 12.20
C ASP A 361 -5.93 23.44 11.19
N ILE A 362 -5.38 22.23 11.03
CA ILE A 362 -5.91 21.26 10.05
C ILE A 362 -7.12 20.53 10.65
N PRO A 363 -8.31 20.66 10.03
CA PRO A 363 -9.57 20.14 10.56
C PRO A 363 -9.70 18.62 10.40
N PHE A 364 -8.93 18.03 9.49
CA PHE A 364 -8.89 16.59 9.26
C PHE A 364 -7.98 15.89 10.28
N ALA A 365 -8.22 14.59 10.49
CA ALA A 365 -7.23 13.77 11.19
C ALA A 365 -6.04 13.50 10.26
N ILE A 366 -4.84 13.51 10.85
CA ILE A 366 -3.60 13.07 10.20
C ILE A 366 -3.04 11.97 11.08
N GLU A 367 -2.98 10.76 10.54
CA GLU A 367 -2.61 9.55 11.28
C GLU A 367 -1.43 8.86 10.59
N PRO A 368 -0.57 8.13 11.32
CA PRO A 368 0.40 7.25 10.69
C PRO A 368 -0.30 6.25 9.76
N TYR A 369 0.22 6.10 8.55
CA TYR A 369 -0.27 5.12 7.58
C TYR A 369 0.54 3.82 7.68
N PHE A 370 1.85 3.93 7.54
CA PHE A 370 2.82 2.88 7.82
C PHE A 370 4.12 3.51 8.33
N THR A 371 5.00 2.74 8.95
CA THR A 371 6.31 3.23 9.40
C THR A 371 7.33 2.10 9.45
N ASN A 372 8.32 2.18 8.58
CA ASN A 372 9.58 1.46 8.66
C ASN A 372 10.63 2.40 9.22
N LEU A 373 11.14 2.08 10.41
CA LEU A 373 12.21 2.85 11.05
C LEU A 373 13.21 1.85 11.58
N HIS A 374 14.39 1.83 10.96
CA HIS A 374 15.43 0.89 11.35
C HIS A 374 16.82 1.50 11.19
N SER A 375 17.69 1.13 12.12
CA SER A 375 19.13 1.33 12.01
C SER A 375 19.75 0.22 11.17
N SER A 376 20.67 0.58 10.28
CA SER A 376 21.36 -0.39 9.41
C SER A 376 22.27 -1.35 10.18
N ASN A 377 22.67 -1.01 11.42
CA ASN A 377 23.39 -1.92 12.30
C ASN A 377 22.49 -3.05 12.83
N ARG A 378 21.17 -2.86 12.82
CA ARG A 378 20.19 -3.87 13.23
C ARG A 378 19.84 -4.79 12.06
N MET A 379 19.43 -4.19 10.95
CA MET A 379 19.03 -4.89 9.73
C MET A 379 19.02 -3.94 8.53
N LEU A 380 19.09 -4.52 7.32
CA LEU A 380 18.88 -3.77 6.08
C LEU A 380 17.46 -3.93 5.51
N PHE A 381 16.67 -4.88 6.03
CA PHE A 381 15.28 -5.05 5.63
C PHE A 381 14.39 -3.97 6.25
N PRO A 382 13.29 -3.59 5.58
CA PRO A 382 12.21 -2.88 6.22
C PRO A 382 11.81 -3.57 7.53
N GLY A 383 11.71 -2.77 8.59
CA GLY A 383 11.38 -3.23 9.93
C GLY A 383 10.70 -2.11 10.72
N PRO A 384 9.84 -2.45 11.69
CA PRO A 384 9.26 -1.44 12.56
C PRO A 384 10.34 -0.97 13.54
N PRO A 385 10.16 0.20 14.17
CA PRO A 385 11.03 0.62 15.26
C PRO A 385 10.94 -0.37 16.43
N VAL A 386 12.09 -0.76 16.98
CA VAL A 386 12.18 -1.62 18.17
C VAL A 386 13.06 -1.00 19.26
N ASP A 387 13.18 -1.67 20.41
CA ASP A 387 14.13 -1.28 21.47
C ASP A 387 15.58 -1.61 21.06
N PHE A 388 16.05 -0.99 19.97
CA PHE A 388 17.41 -1.12 19.45
C PHE A 388 18.19 0.15 19.74
N PRO A 389 19.40 0.05 20.34
CA PRO A 389 20.17 1.22 20.73
C PRO A 389 20.70 2.00 19.52
N ILE A 390 20.58 3.32 19.61
CA ILE A 390 21.10 4.32 18.69
C ILE A 390 22.17 5.13 19.42
N ASN A 391 23.37 5.13 18.86
CA ASN A 391 24.55 5.79 19.41
C ASN A 391 25.56 6.16 18.29
N GLN A 392 26.79 6.48 18.68
CA GLN A 392 27.88 6.86 17.76
C GLN A 392 28.31 5.76 16.77
N ASP A 393 28.03 4.49 17.06
CA ASP A 393 28.35 3.37 16.19
C ASP A 393 27.28 3.15 15.09
N THR A 394 26.18 3.90 15.15
CA THR A 394 25.11 3.84 14.15
C THR A 394 25.62 4.30 12.79
N THR A 395 25.49 3.46 11.77
CA THR A 395 26.01 3.70 10.41
C THR A 395 24.99 4.38 9.50
N CYS A 396 23.70 4.09 9.69
CA CYS A 396 22.60 4.77 9.03
C CYS A 396 21.29 4.54 9.78
N ILE A 397 20.39 5.51 9.74
CA ILE A 397 18.99 5.36 10.15
C ILE A 397 18.12 5.65 8.92
N GLN A 398 17.30 4.70 8.51
CA GLN A 398 16.27 4.92 7.50
C GLN A 398 14.92 5.12 8.18
N LEU A 399 14.22 6.19 7.81
CA LEU A 399 12.84 6.43 8.17
C LEU A 399 12.02 6.54 6.87
N ASP A 400 11.26 5.48 6.63
CA ASP A 400 10.40 5.25 5.47
C ASP A 400 8.98 5.13 5.99
N ALA A 401 8.18 6.19 5.80
CA ALA A 401 6.88 6.30 6.46
C ALA A 401 5.90 7.20 5.71
N GLY A 402 4.64 6.80 5.78
CA GLY A 402 3.50 7.56 5.29
C GLY A 402 2.60 8.08 6.39
N VAL A 403 1.82 9.11 6.07
CA VAL A 403 0.64 9.50 6.84
C VAL A 403 -0.62 9.33 5.98
N ARG A 404 -1.77 9.23 6.63
CA ARG A 404 -3.08 9.27 5.99
C ARG A 404 -3.89 10.46 6.51
N VAL A 405 -4.59 11.13 5.61
CA VAL A 405 -5.57 12.17 5.94
C VAL A 405 -6.95 11.52 5.98
N VAL A 406 -7.66 11.73 7.09
CA VAL A 406 -8.95 11.08 7.36
C VAL A 406 -10.02 12.12 7.66
N ALA A 407 -11.15 12.01 6.94
CA ALA A 407 -12.36 12.81 7.13
C ALA A 407 -13.50 11.88 7.54
N ASP A 408 -14.04 12.04 8.75
CA ASP A 408 -15.12 11.21 9.31
C ASP A 408 -14.93 9.68 9.14
N GLY A 409 -13.69 9.21 9.32
CA GLY A 409 -13.34 7.80 9.17
C GLY A 409 -13.12 7.31 7.73
N VAL A 410 -13.16 8.21 6.74
CA VAL A 410 -12.79 7.94 5.34
C VAL A 410 -11.37 8.45 5.07
N THR A 411 -10.51 7.58 4.56
CA THR A 411 -9.19 8.00 4.05
C THR A 411 -9.36 8.74 2.74
N VAL A 412 -8.90 9.99 2.69
CA VAL A 412 -9.00 10.86 1.50
C VAL A 412 -7.66 11.05 0.80
N ALA A 413 -6.54 10.82 1.48
CA ALA A 413 -5.22 10.74 0.87
C ALA A 413 -4.24 10.00 1.79
N THR A 414 -3.19 9.47 1.20
CA THR A 414 -1.99 8.96 1.86
C THR A 414 -0.75 9.66 1.32
N SER A 415 0.35 9.54 2.04
CA SER A 415 1.70 9.85 1.58
C SER A 415 2.60 8.63 1.72
N ASP A 416 3.66 8.62 0.93
CA ASP A 416 4.79 7.70 1.03
C ASP A 416 6.08 8.54 0.94
N MET A 417 7.01 8.32 1.85
CA MET A 417 8.25 9.07 1.87
C MET A 417 9.33 8.39 2.69
N ALA A 418 10.48 8.19 2.06
CA ALA A 418 11.72 7.81 2.70
C ALA A 418 12.75 8.96 2.82
N ARG A 419 13.36 9.04 4.00
CA ARG A 419 14.59 9.80 4.27
C ARG A 419 15.57 8.92 5.00
N SER A 420 16.85 9.23 4.89
CA SER A 420 17.91 8.52 5.61
C SER A 420 18.90 9.47 6.27
N LEU A 421 19.47 9.02 7.38
CA LEU A 421 20.57 9.67 8.07
C LEU A 421 21.82 8.79 7.97
N PRO A 422 22.54 8.82 6.83
CA PRO A 422 23.79 8.09 6.67
C PRO A 422 24.91 8.73 7.51
N ARG A 423 25.72 7.90 8.16
CA ARG A 423 26.82 8.33 9.03
C ARG A 423 28.19 7.99 8.47
N THR A 424 28.26 7.08 7.49
CA THR A 424 29.49 6.79 6.73
C THR A 424 29.70 7.83 5.63
N GLU A 425 30.96 8.11 5.27
CA GLU A 425 31.27 9.08 4.22
C GLU A 425 30.71 8.65 2.85
N GLY A 426 30.86 7.38 2.49
CA GLY A 426 30.27 6.84 1.25
C GLY A 426 28.74 6.88 1.24
N GLY A 427 28.10 6.60 2.38
CA GLY A 427 26.64 6.69 2.52
C GLY A 427 26.12 8.13 2.36
N LYS A 428 26.81 9.12 2.93
CA LYS A 428 26.46 10.55 2.79
C LYS A 428 26.57 11.01 1.33
N GLU A 429 27.65 10.63 0.65
CA GLU A 429 27.85 10.98 -0.76
C GLU A 429 26.78 10.32 -1.65
N ALA A 430 26.51 9.02 -1.45
CA ALA A 430 25.47 8.31 -2.19
C ALA A 430 24.08 8.89 -1.94
N TYR A 431 23.73 9.22 -0.68
CA TYR A 431 22.44 9.81 -0.34
C TYR A 431 22.19 11.14 -1.03
N ALA A 432 23.19 12.03 -1.05
CA ALA A 432 23.09 13.29 -1.78
C ALA A 432 22.87 13.05 -3.28
N PHE A 433 23.63 12.13 -3.88
CA PHE A 433 23.47 11.77 -5.28
C PHE A 433 22.09 11.15 -5.59
N PHE A 434 21.57 10.26 -4.74
CA PHE A 434 20.28 9.62 -5.00
C PHE A 434 19.10 10.61 -4.93
N PHE A 435 19.21 11.71 -4.18
CA PHE A 435 18.24 12.80 -4.31
C PHE A 435 18.26 13.48 -5.67
N ASP A 436 19.45 13.68 -6.26
CA ASP A 436 19.57 14.20 -7.61
C ASP A 436 18.98 13.21 -8.62
N VAL A 437 19.18 11.90 -8.42
CA VAL A 437 18.54 10.85 -9.23
C VAL A 437 17.02 10.93 -9.11
N VAL A 438 16.46 11.04 -7.90
CA VAL A 438 15.01 11.14 -7.70
C VAL A 438 14.46 12.39 -8.40
N ARG A 439 15.05 13.55 -8.17
CA ARG A 439 14.49 14.84 -8.63
C ARG A 439 14.72 15.09 -10.12
N GLU A 440 15.91 14.79 -10.62
CA GLU A 440 16.27 15.07 -12.01
C GLU A 440 16.14 13.82 -12.88
N GLY A 441 16.61 12.68 -12.37
CA GLY A 441 16.63 11.39 -13.07
C GLY A 441 15.30 10.63 -13.09
N ILE A 442 14.35 10.92 -12.20
CA ILE A 442 13.00 10.35 -12.21
C ILE A 442 11.99 11.46 -12.46
N ILE A 443 11.82 12.39 -11.50
CA ILE A 443 10.77 13.42 -11.56
C ILE A 443 10.94 14.36 -12.75
N GLY A 444 12.18 14.72 -13.11
CA GLY A 444 12.48 15.52 -14.29
C GLY A 444 12.01 14.91 -15.63
N GLN A 445 11.74 13.60 -15.66
CA GLN A 445 11.16 12.93 -16.84
C GLN A 445 9.63 12.96 -16.86
N LEU A 446 8.97 13.13 -15.72
CA LEU A 446 7.53 12.98 -15.58
C LEU A 446 6.79 14.15 -16.22
N ARG A 447 5.87 13.84 -17.14
CA ARG A 447 5.02 14.80 -17.85
C ARG A 447 3.89 14.05 -18.56
N PRO A 448 2.81 14.74 -18.98
CA PRO A 448 1.73 14.08 -19.71
C PRO A 448 2.23 13.37 -20.97
N GLY A 449 1.74 12.16 -21.22
CA GLY A 449 2.09 11.32 -22.36
C GLY A 449 3.29 10.39 -22.14
N VAL A 450 3.98 10.46 -21.00
CA VAL A 450 5.07 9.53 -20.66
C VAL A 450 4.52 8.21 -20.17
N VAL A 451 5.12 7.10 -20.60
CA VAL A 451 4.76 5.74 -20.15
C VAL A 451 5.57 5.37 -18.91
N CYS A 452 4.94 4.74 -17.91
CA CYS A 452 5.60 4.39 -16.65
C CYS A 452 6.88 3.55 -16.85
N GLU A 453 6.86 2.52 -17.70
CA GLU A 453 8.06 1.71 -17.98
C GLU A 453 9.21 2.49 -18.63
N ASP A 454 8.92 3.54 -19.40
CA ASP A 454 9.94 4.37 -20.04
C ASP A 454 10.69 5.24 -19.03
N VAL A 455 10.02 5.66 -17.94
CA VAL A 455 10.65 6.40 -16.84
C VAL A 455 11.75 5.57 -16.21
N HIS A 456 11.44 4.30 -15.90
CA HIS A 456 12.39 3.36 -15.32
C HIS A 456 13.64 3.19 -16.20
N GLU A 457 13.48 2.97 -17.50
CA GLU A 457 14.62 2.89 -18.42
C GLU A 457 15.42 4.19 -18.48
N GLY A 458 14.74 5.34 -18.42
CA GLY A 458 15.38 6.64 -18.30
C GLY A 458 16.24 6.75 -17.04
N THR A 459 15.72 6.30 -15.89
CA THR A 459 16.42 6.34 -14.60
C THR A 459 17.64 5.44 -14.59
N LEU A 460 17.57 4.22 -15.14
CA LEU A 460 18.74 3.35 -15.26
C LEU A 460 19.83 3.98 -16.15
N ARG A 461 19.45 4.63 -17.25
CA ARG A 461 20.40 5.39 -18.09
C ARG A 461 21.02 6.57 -17.34
N TYR A 462 20.27 7.22 -16.45
CA TYR A 462 20.75 8.31 -15.61
C TYR A 462 21.75 7.80 -14.54
N LEU A 463 21.50 6.62 -13.96
CA LEU A 463 22.37 6.00 -12.96
C LEU A 463 23.67 5.44 -13.54
N ALA A 464 23.62 4.88 -14.75
CA ALA A 464 24.73 4.13 -15.36
C ALA A 464 26.11 4.83 -15.30
N PRO A 465 26.25 6.15 -15.60
CA PRO A 465 27.54 6.85 -15.52
C PRO A 465 28.12 6.95 -14.11
N HIS A 466 27.33 6.72 -13.06
CA HIS A 466 27.71 6.90 -11.67
C HIS A 466 28.00 5.58 -10.93
N LEU A 467 27.76 4.43 -11.57
CA LEU A 467 27.94 3.12 -10.94
C LEU A 467 29.39 2.86 -10.52
N ASP A 468 30.37 3.31 -11.31
CA ASP A 468 31.79 3.20 -10.93
C ASP A 468 32.10 4.02 -9.69
N ARG A 469 31.51 5.22 -9.57
CA ARG A 469 31.64 6.02 -8.35
C ARG A 469 31.00 5.33 -7.15
N MET A 470 29.81 4.74 -7.32
CA MET A 470 29.16 3.97 -6.25
C MET A 470 30.03 2.81 -5.76
N ARG A 471 30.77 2.15 -6.66
CA ARG A 471 31.76 1.11 -6.29
C ARG A 471 32.95 1.70 -5.54
N GLU A 472 33.51 2.81 -6.01
CA GLU A 472 34.65 3.48 -5.37
C GLU A 472 34.36 3.91 -3.93
N ILE A 473 33.13 4.37 -3.65
CA ILE A 473 32.71 4.79 -2.31
C ILE A 473 32.14 3.65 -1.46
N GLY A 474 32.21 2.41 -1.96
CA GLY A 474 31.80 1.20 -1.23
C GLY A 474 30.28 0.97 -1.16
N MET A 475 29.49 1.66 -1.99
CA MET A 475 28.02 1.56 -2.03
C MET A 475 27.52 0.63 -3.13
N LEU A 476 28.41 -0.06 -3.87
CA LEU A 476 28.04 -1.10 -4.84
C LEU A 476 29.17 -2.12 -5.00
N GLY A 477 28.82 -3.40 -5.09
CA GLY A 477 29.77 -4.48 -5.35
C GLY A 477 30.20 -4.55 -6.82
N THR A 478 31.42 -5.02 -7.07
CA THR A 478 31.93 -5.26 -8.44
C THR A 478 31.36 -6.53 -9.08
N GLU A 479 30.89 -7.45 -8.24
CA GLU A 479 30.31 -8.74 -8.58
C GLU A 479 28.81 -8.66 -8.90
N ILE A 480 28.18 -7.53 -8.63
CA ILE A 480 26.74 -7.33 -8.82
C ILE A 480 26.45 -6.95 -10.27
N ASP A 481 25.61 -7.76 -10.93
CA ASP A 481 24.95 -7.37 -12.17
C ASP A 481 23.83 -6.38 -11.86
N PHE A 482 24.21 -5.11 -11.71
CA PHE A 482 23.31 -4.04 -11.32
C PHE A 482 22.09 -3.94 -12.24
N ASP A 483 22.29 -4.02 -13.56
CA ASP A 483 21.20 -3.90 -14.52
C ASP A 483 20.19 -5.02 -14.33
N THR A 484 20.63 -6.27 -14.20
CA THR A 484 19.73 -7.41 -14.01
C THR A 484 18.99 -7.34 -12.67
N GLU A 485 19.69 -7.00 -11.59
CA GLU A 485 19.09 -7.01 -10.25
C GLU A 485 18.17 -5.80 -10.02
N TYR A 486 18.60 -4.59 -10.40
CA TYR A 486 17.83 -3.38 -10.15
C TYR A 486 16.58 -3.28 -11.03
N ARG A 487 16.56 -3.90 -12.23
CA ARG A 487 15.35 -3.99 -13.09
C ARG A 487 14.17 -4.73 -12.45
N LYS A 488 14.41 -5.47 -11.36
CA LYS A 488 13.35 -6.14 -10.60
C LYS A 488 12.69 -5.19 -9.59
N ARG A 489 13.21 -3.97 -9.38
CA ARG A 489 12.60 -2.89 -8.59
C ARG A 489 11.80 -1.94 -9.46
N ASN A 490 10.87 -1.23 -8.82
CA ASN A 490 10.30 0.00 -9.39
C ASN A 490 11.22 1.18 -9.00
N VAL A 491 11.02 2.34 -9.64
CA VAL A 491 11.66 3.61 -9.26
C VAL A 491 10.60 4.62 -8.79
N GLY A 492 9.50 4.12 -8.23
CA GLY A 492 8.30 4.87 -7.89
C GLY A 492 7.03 4.22 -8.40
N HIS A 493 5.91 4.84 -8.09
CA HIS A 493 4.56 4.36 -8.38
C HIS A 493 3.57 5.52 -8.31
N LEU A 494 2.37 5.33 -8.87
CA LEU A 494 1.26 6.23 -8.56
C LEU A 494 0.85 6.09 -7.09
N MET A 495 0.13 7.08 -6.59
CA MET A 495 -0.33 7.10 -5.20
C MET A 495 -1.65 7.87 -5.10
N GLY A 496 -2.38 7.61 -4.02
CA GLY A 496 -3.66 8.24 -3.77
C GLY A 496 -4.14 8.05 -2.35
N LYS A 497 -5.20 7.26 -2.19
CA LYS A 497 -5.70 6.77 -0.89
C LYS A 497 -4.89 5.59 -0.33
N GLN A 498 -3.98 5.08 -1.15
CA GLN A 498 -2.96 4.10 -0.82
C GLN A 498 -1.84 4.17 -1.88
N GLU A 499 -0.77 3.41 -1.68
CA GLU A 499 0.20 3.10 -2.73
C GLU A 499 -0.47 2.35 -3.90
N SER A 500 -0.11 2.71 -5.14
CA SER A 500 -0.59 2.01 -6.33
C SER A 500 0.24 0.76 -6.60
N PHE A 501 -0.47 -0.36 -6.75
CA PHE A 501 0.08 -1.60 -7.30
C PHE A 501 -0.46 -1.92 -8.69
N ALA A 502 -1.30 -1.04 -9.24
CA ALA A 502 -1.80 -1.15 -10.61
C ALA A 502 -0.89 -0.42 -11.61
N ASN A 503 -0.19 0.64 -11.16
CA ASN A 503 0.58 1.52 -12.03
C ASN A 503 1.93 1.90 -11.36
N GLU A 504 2.94 1.04 -11.52
CA GLU A 504 4.31 1.27 -11.03
C GLU A 504 5.23 1.87 -12.12
N LEU A 505 6.26 2.63 -11.73
CA LEU A 505 7.35 3.06 -12.60
C LEU A 505 8.37 1.93 -12.76
N ARG A 506 7.97 0.89 -13.49
CA ARG A 506 8.70 -0.38 -13.61
C ARG A 506 8.46 -1.05 -14.98
N PRO A 507 9.37 -1.91 -15.50
CA PRO A 507 9.13 -2.65 -16.73
C PRO A 507 7.81 -3.45 -16.70
N GLY A 508 7.03 -3.37 -17.78
CA GLY A 508 5.74 -4.06 -17.91
C GLY A 508 4.52 -3.19 -17.60
N TYR A 509 4.70 -2.03 -16.95
CA TYR A 509 3.62 -1.09 -16.64
C TYR A 509 3.48 -0.03 -17.73
N LYS A 510 2.39 -0.14 -18.50
CA LYS A 510 2.14 0.65 -19.72
C LYS A 510 1.21 1.84 -19.52
N HIS A 511 0.93 2.20 -18.27
CA HIS A 511 0.13 3.37 -17.98
C HIS A 511 0.81 4.62 -18.53
N VAL A 512 0.00 5.48 -19.15
CA VAL A 512 0.44 6.74 -19.73
C VAL A 512 0.06 7.85 -18.78
N LEU A 513 1.05 8.51 -18.20
CA LEU A 513 0.87 9.63 -17.28
C LEU A 513 0.05 10.74 -17.95
N GLN A 514 -0.87 11.32 -17.19
CA GLN A 514 -1.72 12.42 -17.62
C GLN A 514 -1.49 13.64 -16.73
N VAL A 515 -2.05 14.77 -17.13
CA VAL A 515 -2.29 15.84 -16.16
C VAL A 515 -3.17 15.28 -15.05
N GLY A 516 -2.77 15.52 -13.80
CA GLY A 516 -3.41 14.94 -12.62
C GLY A 516 -2.66 13.74 -12.05
N SER A 517 -1.77 13.08 -12.81
CA SER A 517 -1.01 11.96 -12.25
C SER A 517 -0.24 12.39 -11.01
N TYR A 518 -0.36 11.62 -9.93
CA TYR A 518 0.26 11.85 -8.64
C TYR A 518 0.92 10.56 -8.17
N GLY A 519 2.07 10.66 -7.52
CA GLY A 519 2.81 9.49 -7.10
C GLY A 519 4.04 9.78 -6.27
N ALA A 520 4.81 8.73 -6.02
CA ALA A 520 6.11 8.80 -5.39
C ALA A 520 7.20 8.38 -6.39
N ALA A 521 8.39 8.95 -6.24
CA ALA A 521 9.58 8.60 -6.99
C ALA A 521 10.65 8.22 -5.98
N GLU A 522 11.19 7.00 -6.09
CA GLU A 522 12.08 6.44 -5.07
C GLU A 522 13.34 5.79 -5.63
N ILE A 523 14.40 5.83 -4.82
CA ILE A 523 15.60 5.02 -4.96
C ILE A 523 15.86 4.34 -3.60
N PRO A 524 15.40 3.09 -3.43
CA PRO A 524 15.84 2.26 -2.33
C PRO A 524 17.23 1.69 -2.64
N TRP A 525 18.18 1.90 -1.73
CA TRP A 525 19.56 1.47 -1.90
C TRP A 525 20.12 0.86 -0.61
N ARG A 526 20.25 -0.46 -0.60
CA ARG A 526 20.67 -1.22 0.59
C ARG A 526 21.91 -2.01 0.25
N TYR A 527 23.02 -1.64 0.87
CA TYR A 527 24.30 -2.27 0.61
C TYR A 527 25.22 -2.17 1.83
N ASP A 528 25.86 -3.29 2.17
CA ASP A 528 26.79 -3.42 3.28
C ASP A 528 26.16 -3.11 4.64
N ASN A 529 26.50 -1.97 5.25
CA ASN A 529 25.95 -1.53 6.52
C ASN A 529 25.15 -0.23 6.38
N VAL A 530 24.62 0.06 5.18
CA VAL A 530 23.83 1.27 4.91
C VAL A 530 22.55 0.89 4.16
N ALA A 531 21.41 1.22 4.76
CA ALA A 531 20.09 1.25 4.13
C ALA A 531 19.73 2.72 3.85
N ILE A 532 19.72 3.09 2.57
CA ILE A 532 19.34 4.41 2.10
C ILE A 532 17.97 4.30 1.43
N GLY A 533 17.05 5.14 1.88
CA GLY A 533 15.83 5.48 1.18
C GLY A 533 15.83 6.97 0.85
N THR A 534 15.68 7.28 -0.44
CA THR A 534 15.40 8.63 -0.95
C THR A 534 14.13 8.57 -1.77
N GLU A 535 13.16 9.40 -1.40
CA GLU A 535 11.87 9.40 -2.08
C GLU A 535 11.20 10.76 -2.02
N ASP A 536 10.61 11.21 -3.12
CA ASP A 536 9.81 12.44 -3.12
C ASP A 536 8.48 12.21 -3.85
N LEU A 537 7.45 12.87 -3.33
CA LEU A 537 6.12 12.90 -3.86
C LEU A 537 6.02 13.96 -4.96
N TRP A 538 5.33 13.62 -6.04
CA TRP A 538 5.23 14.44 -7.24
C TRP A 538 3.80 14.52 -7.77
N TYR A 539 3.49 15.64 -8.43
CA TYR A 539 2.22 15.86 -9.12
C TYR A 539 2.47 16.41 -10.54
N VAL A 540 1.87 15.80 -11.55
CA VAL A 540 1.93 16.27 -12.94
C VAL A 540 0.82 17.29 -13.18
N GLY A 541 1.16 18.58 -13.12
CA GLY A 541 0.26 19.68 -13.43
C GLY A 541 0.19 20.03 -14.91
N ARG A 542 -0.58 21.06 -15.24
CA ARG A 542 -0.78 21.52 -16.63
C ARG A 542 0.46 22.21 -17.20
N ASP A 543 1.24 22.86 -16.36
CA ASP A 543 2.41 23.66 -16.74
C ASP A 543 3.73 22.95 -16.46
N ARG A 544 3.80 22.19 -15.36
CA ARG A 544 5.00 21.47 -14.92
C ARG A 544 4.65 20.32 -13.98
N THR A 545 5.69 19.54 -13.64
CA THR A 545 5.63 18.57 -12.55
C THR A 545 6.14 19.21 -11.26
N TYR A 546 5.37 19.07 -10.18
CA TYR A 546 5.62 19.65 -8.87
C TYR A 546 6.19 18.60 -7.93
N VAL A 547 7.22 18.94 -7.15
CA VAL A 547 7.72 18.09 -6.06
C VAL A 547 7.07 18.53 -4.76
N VAL A 548 5.99 17.86 -4.34
CA VAL A 548 5.13 18.35 -3.23
C VAL A 548 5.74 18.13 -1.84
N SER A 549 6.67 17.17 -1.72
CA SER A 549 7.36 16.82 -0.48
C SER A 549 8.73 17.50 -0.32
N LYS A 550 9.13 18.41 -1.20
CA LYS A 550 10.38 19.17 -1.03
C LYS A 550 10.16 20.30 -0.02
N ARG A 551 11.03 20.47 0.97
CA ARG A 551 10.93 21.62 1.89
C ARG A 551 11.50 22.90 1.30
#